data_AF-A0AA40CND5-F1
#
_entry.id   AF-A0AA40CND5-F1
#
_cell.length_a   1.000
_cell.length_b   1.000
_cell.length_c   1.000
_cell.angle_alpha   90.00
_cell.angle_beta   90.00
_cell.angle_gamma   90.00
#
_symmetry.space_group_name_H-M   'P 1'
#
loop_
_entity.id
_entity.type
_entity.pdbx_description
1 polymer ?
#
loop_
_entity_poly.entity_id
_entity_poly.type
_entity_poly.pdbx_seq_one_letter_code
_entity_poly.pdbx_strand_id
1 'polypeptide(L)'
;MAPTGLVSLAQWAGIVVPSIYTGMTLQDSLAVGTFLAYAQPKTLAKQWLHMYQRGPYWVIPTVVVSAVSNGYLAWHSSGGPDSTQRNAYIIGAAIAWSVLPTTFVYFEPGINGACKWKVQSLLATEGFSMPKFNGIPSSVRHSATPATKAWAEKLSMKELVEMWERRNHGRWVVSLLAAAVSGYATFCL
;
A
#
# COMPACT_ATOMS: atom_id res chain seq x y z
N MET A 1 27.73 -19.93 9.05
CA MET A 1 26.38 -20.48 8.81
C MET A 1 25.38 -19.60 9.52
N ALA A 2 24.36 -19.09 8.82
CA ALA A 2 23.24 -18.47 9.52
C ALA A 2 22.54 -19.56 10.36
N PRO A 3 22.05 -19.26 11.57
CA PRO A 3 21.22 -20.19 12.32
C PRO A 3 20.04 -20.60 11.44
N THR A 4 19.76 -21.90 11.33
CA THR A 4 18.60 -22.44 10.59
C THR A 4 17.29 -21.74 10.96
N GLY A 5 17.15 -21.30 12.21
CA GLY A 5 16.01 -20.52 12.69
C GLY A 5 15.80 -19.17 11.99
N LEU A 6 16.87 -18.46 11.57
CA LEU A 6 16.72 -17.18 10.86
C LEU A 6 16.22 -17.37 9.42
N VAL A 7 16.66 -18.43 8.75
CA VAL A 7 16.17 -18.78 7.41
C VAL A 7 14.70 -19.15 7.47
N SER A 8 14.29 -20.00 8.41
CA SER A 8 12.88 -20.36 8.60
C SER A 8 12.00 -19.16 8.96
N LEU A 9 12.50 -18.26 9.82
CA LEU A 9 11.78 -17.03 10.15
C LEU A 9 11.62 -16.12 8.92
N ALA A 10 12.67 -15.99 8.10
CA ALA A 10 12.61 -15.19 6.88
C ALA A 10 11.68 -15.81 5.83
N GLN A 11 11.67 -17.14 5.66
CA GLN A 11 10.72 -17.85 4.79
C GLN A 11 9.27 -17.60 5.24
N TRP A 12 9.00 -17.78 6.53
CA TRP A 12 7.69 -17.49 7.12
C TRP A 12 7.29 -16.03 6.87
N ALA A 13 8.17 -15.07 7.17
CA ALA A 13 7.88 -13.66 7.01
C ALA A 13 7.68 -13.26 5.54
N GLY A 14 8.49 -13.81 4.63
CA GLY A 14 8.40 -13.58 3.19
C GLY A 14 7.08 -14.05 2.56
N ILE A 15 6.35 -14.96 3.21
CA ILE A 15 5.07 -15.50 2.73
C ILE A 15 3.90 -14.88 3.50
N VAL A 16 3.95 -14.93 4.83
CA VAL A 16 2.81 -14.60 5.70
C VAL A 16 2.59 -13.10 5.77
N VAL A 17 3.65 -12.29 5.86
CA VAL A 17 3.51 -10.82 5.97
C VAL A 17 2.87 -10.20 4.72
N PRO A 18 3.29 -10.51 3.47
CA PRO A 18 2.58 -10.02 2.30
C PRO A 18 1.15 -10.59 2.18
N SER A 19 0.88 -11.78 2.71
CA SER A 19 -0.48 -12.33 2.77
C SER A 19 -1.38 -11.53 3.72
N ILE A 20 -0.88 -11.13 4.90
CA ILE A 20 -1.59 -10.24 5.84
C ILE A 20 -1.89 -8.91 5.17
N TYR A 21 -0.89 -8.31 4.50
CA TYR A 21 -1.08 -7.06 3.76
C TYR A 21 -2.16 -7.19 2.68
N THR A 22 -2.17 -8.30 1.92
CA THR A 22 -3.21 -8.60 0.93
C THR A 22 -4.58 -8.63 1.57
N GLY A 23 -4.75 -9.37 2.66
CA GLY A 23 -6.03 -9.49 3.38
C GLY A 23 -6.54 -8.13 3.88
N MET A 24 -5.68 -7.34 4.53
CA MET A 24 -6.04 -6.00 5.02
C MET A 24 -6.42 -5.06 3.89
N THR A 25 -5.64 -5.05 2.80
CA THR A 25 -5.89 -4.18 1.64
C THR A 25 -7.19 -4.57 0.92
N LEU A 26 -7.46 -5.87 0.77
CA LEU A 26 -8.70 -6.38 0.19
C LEU A 26 -9.90 -6.01 1.08
N GLN A 27 -9.78 -6.21 2.39
CA GLN A 27 -10.84 -5.83 3.34
C GLN A 27 -11.16 -4.34 3.25
N ASP A 28 -10.15 -3.47 3.24
CA ASP A 28 -10.34 -2.02 3.11
C ASP A 28 -11.03 -1.67 1.78
N SER A 29 -10.63 -2.30 0.66
CA SER A 29 -11.29 -2.10 -0.63
C SER A 29 -12.76 -2.52 -0.60
N LEU A 30 -13.08 -3.69 -0.02
CA LEU A 30 -14.47 -4.16 0.08
C LEU A 30 -15.32 -3.28 1.02
N ALA A 31 -14.73 -2.80 2.12
CA ALA A 31 -15.38 -1.88 3.04
C ALA A 31 -15.72 -0.55 2.35
N VAL A 32 -14.83 -0.03 1.50
CA VAL A 32 -15.11 1.17 0.70
C VAL A 32 -16.34 1.01 -0.19
N GLY A 33 -16.54 -0.16 -0.81
CA GLY A 33 -17.75 -0.46 -1.58
C GLY A 33 -19.03 -0.23 -0.77
N THR A 34 -19.04 -0.59 0.53
CA THR A 34 -20.18 -0.33 1.42
C THR A 34 -20.36 1.16 1.74
N PHE A 35 -19.27 1.91 1.92
CA PHE A 35 -19.34 3.36 2.15
C PHE A 35 -19.92 4.09 0.93
N LEU A 36 -19.49 3.71 -0.26
CA LEU A 36 -19.90 4.31 -1.53
C LEU A 36 -21.39 4.14 -1.84
N ALA A 37 -22.01 3.08 -1.32
CA ALA A 37 -23.42 2.79 -1.54
C ALA A 37 -24.36 3.70 -0.74
N TYR A 38 -23.95 4.19 0.44
CA TYR A 38 -24.88 4.81 1.40
C TYR A 38 -24.40 6.11 2.06
N ALA A 39 -23.12 6.47 1.96
CA ALA A 39 -22.59 7.61 2.70
C ALA A 39 -22.82 8.96 1.97
N GLN A 40 -23.30 9.95 2.73
CA GLN A 40 -23.31 11.35 2.29
C GLN A 40 -21.88 11.88 2.08
N PRO A 41 -21.64 12.87 1.21
CA PRO A 41 -20.28 13.29 0.81
C PRO A 41 -19.34 13.65 1.96
N LYS A 42 -19.81 14.38 2.97
CA LYS A 42 -19.00 14.75 4.15
C LYS A 42 -18.66 13.53 5.02
N THR A 43 -19.62 12.62 5.20
CA THR A 43 -19.41 11.38 5.94
C THR A 43 -18.41 10.48 5.23
N LEU A 44 -18.55 10.33 3.91
CA LEU A 44 -17.61 9.58 3.08
C LEU A 44 -16.19 10.18 3.15
N ALA A 45 -16.07 11.51 3.12
CA ALA A 45 -14.80 12.21 3.27
C ALA A 45 -14.11 11.86 4.61
N LYS A 46 -14.85 11.88 5.72
CA LYS A 46 -14.33 11.53 7.06
C LYS A 46 -13.93 10.06 7.15
N GLN A 47 -14.78 9.15 6.65
CA GLN A 47 -14.52 7.71 6.64
C GLN A 47 -13.28 7.36 5.82
N TRP A 48 -13.19 7.89 4.59
CA TRP A 48 -12.04 7.68 3.73
C TRP A 48 -10.76 8.24 4.37
N LEU A 49 -10.80 9.47 4.91
CA LEU A 49 -9.61 10.08 5.54
C LEU A 49 -9.13 9.23 6.72
N HIS A 50 -10.03 8.79 7.59
CA HIS A 50 -9.68 7.96 8.74
C HIS A 50 -9.02 6.64 8.31
N MET A 51 -9.60 5.95 7.34
CA MET A 51 -9.04 4.71 6.78
C MET A 51 -7.66 4.96 6.15
N TYR A 52 -7.53 5.99 5.32
CA TYR A 52 -6.27 6.34 4.67
C TYR A 52 -5.17 6.73 5.68
N GLN A 53 -5.52 7.41 6.78
CA GLN A 53 -4.59 7.75 7.86
C GLN A 53 -4.10 6.53 8.65
N ARG A 54 -4.86 5.44 8.67
CA ARG A 54 -4.43 4.17 9.28
C ARG A 54 -3.44 3.40 8.41
N GLY A 55 -3.44 3.62 7.09
CA GLY A 55 -2.59 2.94 6.12
C GLY A 55 -1.11 2.82 6.54
N PRO A 56 -0.40 3.92 6.82
CA PRO A 56 1.03 3.88 7.13
C PRO A 56 1.43 2.97 8.30
N TYR A 57 0.54 2.77 9.28
CA TYR A 57 0.83 1.97 10.47
C TYR A 57 1.00 0.48 10.18
N TRP A 58 0.43 -0.01 9.08
CA TRP A 58 0.53 -1.43 8.71
C TRP A 58 1.21 -1.61 7.35
N VAL A 59 0.97 -0.73 6.37
CA VAL A 59 1.58 -0.82 5.02
C VAL A 59 3.10 -0.83 5.08
N ILE A 60 3.71 0.13 5.80
CA ILE A 60 5.17 0.28 5.80
C ILE A 60 5.82 -0.92 6.50
N PRO A 61 5.40 -1.32 7.72
CA PRO A 61 5.96 -2.51 8.37
C PRO A 61 5.85 -3.77 7.52
N THR A 62 4.68 -4.04 6.92
CA THR A 62 4.49 -5.29 6.16
C THR A 62 5.33 -5.31 4.90
N VAL A 63 5.39 -4.19 4.15
CA VAL A 63 6.18 -4.11 2.92
C VAL A 63 7.67 -4.23 3.22
N VAL A 64 8.18 -3.52 4.22
CA VAL A 64 9.60 -3.54 4.58
C VAL A 64 10.01 -4.93 5.06
N VAL A 65 9.25 -5.54 5.97
CA VAL A 65 9.55 -6.89 6.47
C VAL A 65 9.53 -7.90 5.32
N SER A 66 8.50 -7.88 4.46
CA SER A 66 8.42 -8.77 3.30
C SER A 66 9.61 -8.62 2.35
N ALA A 67 9.99 -7.38 2.02
CA ALA A 67 11.07 -7.10 1.09
C ALA A 67 12.44 -7.49 1.68
N VAL A 68 12.70 -7.16 2.95
CA VAL A 68 13.95 -7.50 3.63
C VAL A 68 14.08 -9.01 3.82
N SER A 69 13.02 -9.71 4.20
CA SER A 69 13.04 -11.17 4.34
C SER A 69 13.37 -11.86 3.03
N ASN A 70 12.72 -11.45 1.93
CA ASN A 70 13.03 -11.99 0.60
C ASN A 70 14.45 -11.61 0.13
N GLY A 71 14.92 -10.39 0.39
CA GLY A 71 16.29 -9.98 0.08
C GLY A 71 17.33 -10.81 0.84
N TYR A 72 17.06 -11.10 2.11
CA TYR A 72 17.89 -11.99 2.93
C TYR A 72 17.93 -13.42 2.37
N LEU A 73 16.78 -13.98 1.99
CA LEU A 73 16.70 -15.32 1.40
C LEU A 73 17.42 -15.40 0.04
N ALA A 74 17.31 -14.37 -0.79
CA ALA A 74 18.07 -14.27 -2.03
C ALA A 74 19.58 -14.26 -1.76
N TRP A 75 20.04 -13.44 -0.81
CA TRP A 75 21.45 -13.40 -0.43
C TRP A 75 21.94 -14.76 0.09
N HIS A 76 21.16 -15.42 0.94
CA HIS A 76 21.51 -16.73 1.49
C HIS A 76 21.56 -17.82 0.39
N SER A 77 20.66 -17.77 -0.58
CA SER A 77 20.61 -18.69 -1.73
C SER A 77 21.72 -18.43 -2.76
N SER A 78 22.50 -17.36 -2.61
CA SER A 78 23.52 -16.95 -3.59
C SER A 78 24.76 -17.85 -3.62
N GLY A 79 25.00 -18.63 -2.57
CA GLY A 79 26.09 -19.60 -2.50
C GLY A 79 25.72 -21.01 -2.97
N GLY A 80 24.46 -21.24 -3.33
CA GLY A 80 23.96 -22.54 -3.81
C GLY A 80 23.98 -22.67 -5.34
N PRO A 81 23.82 -23.89 -5.87
CA PRO A 81 23.81 -24.13 -7.31
C PRO A 81 22.52 -23.64 -8.01
N ASP A 82 21.42 -23.43 -7.27
CA ASP A 82 20.15 -23.04 -7.87
C ASP A 82 19.95 -21.52 -7.95
N SER A 83 20.26 -20.98 -9.13
CA SER A 83 19.99 -19.58 -9.45
C SER A 83 18.49 -19.24 -9.52
N THR A 84 17.62 -20.24 -9.69
CA THR A 84 16.16 -20.06 -9.84
C THR A 84 15.54 -19.63 -8.52
N GLN A 85 15.82 -20.35 -7.43
CA GLN A 85 15.34 -20.01 -6.09
C GLN A 85 15.76 -18.59 -5.69
N ARG A 86 17.04 -18.25 -5.90
CA ARG A 86 17.56 -16.89 -5.66
C ARG A 86 16.78 -15.83 -6.45
N ASN A 87 16.61 -16.04 -7.76
CA ASN A 87 15.92 -15.08 -8.61
C ASN A 87 14.45 -14.90 -8.20
N ALA A 88 13.78 -15.99 -7.80
CA ALA A 88 12.42 -15.93 -7.29
C ALA A 88 12.33 -15.07 -6.01
N TYR A 89 13.26 -15.22 -5.05
CA TYR A 89 13.31 -14.34 -3.88
C TYR A 89 13.61 -12.88 -4.24
N ILE A 90 14.49 -12.61 -5.22
CA ILE A 90 14.72 -11.24 -5.71
C ILE A 90 13.43 -10.63 -6.28
N ILE A 91 12.70 -11.40 -7.08
CA ILE A 91 11.42 -10.98 -7.66
C ILE A 91 10.40 -10.71 -6.53
N GLY A 92 10.29 -11.61 -5.56
CA GLY A 92 9.41 -11.43 -4.39
C GLY A 92 9.75 -10.15 -3.61
N ALA A 93 11.04 -9.86 -3.39
CA ALA A 93 11.50 -8.63 -2.75
C ALA A 93 11.13 -7.39 -3.57
N ALA A 94 11.36 -7.43 -4.88
CA ALA A 94 11.06 -6.30 -5.78
C ALA A 94 9.55 -6.01 -5.85
N ILE A 95 8.72 -7.05 -5.95
CA ILE A 95 7.25 -6.92 -5.95
C ILE A 95 6.78 -6.30 -4.64
N ALA A 96 7.23 -6.81 -3.49
CA ALA A 96 6.87 -6.25 -2.18
C ALA A 96 7.31 -4.78 -2.09
N TRP A 97 8.56 -4.49 -2.43
CA TRP A 97 9.12 -3.14 -2.35
C TRP A 97 8.40 -2.15 -3.26
N SER A 98 7.91 -2.58 -4.43
CA SER A 98 7.22 -1.73 -5.41
C SER A 98 6.02 -0.98 -4.85
N VAL A 99 5.39 -1.49 -3.79
CA VAL A 99 4.22 -0.87 -3.15
C VAL A 99 4.52 0.55 -2.65
N LEU A 100 5.69 0.78 -2.05
CA LEU A 100 6.05 2.09 -1.47
C LEU A 100 6.26 3.18 -2.53
N PRO A 101 7.12 3.03 -3.55
CA PRO A 101 7.29 4.06 -4.58
C PRO A 101 5.99 4.28 -5.37
N THR A 102 5.21 3.23 -5.68
CA THR A 102 3.89 3.42 -6.32
C THR A 102 2.96 4.24 -5.44
N THR A 103 2.96 4.00 -4.13
CA THR A 103 2.12 4.77 -3.19
C THR A 103 2.61 6.21 -3.09
N PHE A 104 3.89 6.43 -2.82
CA PHE A 104 4.43 7.74 -2.46
C PHE A 104 4.73 8.66 -3.65
N VAL A 105 5.10 8.11 -4.80
CA VAL A 105 5.44 8.90 -5.99
C VAL A 105 4.24 9.06 -6.90
N TYR A 106 3.39 8.04 -7.02
CA TYR A 106 2.27 8.06 -7.98
C TYR A 106 0.92 8.32 -7.29
N PHE A 107 0.55 7.58 -6.24
CA PHE A 107 -0.77 7.78 -5.62
C PHE A 107 -0.83 9.05 -4.77
N GLU A 108 0.25 9.37 -4.07
CA GLU A 108 0.29 10.44 -3.08
C GLU A 108 0.06 11.85 -3.67
N PRO A 109 0.77 12.29 -4.72
CA PRO A 109 0.49 13.57 -5.36
C PRO A 109 -0.75 13.51 -6.28
N GLY A 110 -1.17 12.32 -6.69
CA GLY A 110 -2.32 12.06 -7.55
C GLY A 110 -3.60 11.81 -6.76
N ILE A 111 -4.10 10.57 -6.79
CA ILE A 111 -5.41 10.22 -6.23
C ILE A 111 -5.55 10.52 -4.73
N ASN A 112 -4.54 10.23 -3.90
CA ASN A 112 -4.61 10.51 -2.46
C ASN A 112 -4.61 12.03 -2.22
N GLY A 113 -3.80 12.76 -2.98
CA GLY A 113 -3.80 14.23 -2.95
C GLY A 113 -5.15 14.81 -3.33
N ALA A 114 -5.79 14.30 -4.38
CA ALA A 114 -7.12 14.72 -4.81
C ALA A 114 -8.18 14.48 -3.73
N CYS A 115 -8.20 13.28 -3.14
CA CYS A 115 -9.10 12.96 -2.03
C CYS A 115 -8.85 13.87 -0.82
N LYS A 116 -7.60 14.08 -0.39
CA LYS A 116 -7.25 15.00 0.72
C LYS A 116 -7.75 16.42 0.46
N TRP A 117 -7.56 16.92 -0.76
CA TRP A 117 -8.06 18.24 -1.15
C TRP A 117 -9.58 18.30 -1.03
N LYS A 118 -10.27 17.29 -1.58
CA LYS A 118 -11.74 17.24 -1.51
C LYS A 118 -12.26 17.14 -0.08
N VAL A 119 -11.59 16.38 0.79
CA VAL A 119 -11.89 16.31 2.22
C VAL A 119 -11.77 17.69 2.86
N GLN A 120 -10.66 18.40 2.60
CA GLN A 120 -10.46 19.75 3.11
C GLN A 120 -11.53 20.72 2.60
N SER A 121 -11.85 20.70 1.31
CA SER A 121 -12.89 21.56 0.73
C SER A 121 -14.28 21.28 1.34
N LEU A 122 -14.65 20.01 1.52
CA LEU A 122 -15.95 19.62 2.08
C LEU A 122 -16.09 19.93 3.56
N LEU A 123 -15.00 19.82 4.33
CA LEU A 123 -15.00 20.02 5.78
C LEU A 123 -14.51 21.41 6.20
N ALA A 124 -14.26 22.32 5.25
CA ALA A 124 -13.81 23.68 5.54
C ALA A 124 -14.77 24.44 6.47
N THR A 125 -16.09 24.25 6.27
CA THR A 125 -17.14 24.82 7.12
C THR A 125 -17.14 24.31 8.56
N GLU A 126 -16.45 23.20 8.82
CA GLU A 126 -16.28 22.58 10.15
C GLU A 126 -14.92 22.95 10.77
N GLY A 127 -14.19 23.89 10.16
CA GLY A 127 -12.86 24.32 10.64
C GLY A 127 -11.73 23.34 10.33
N PHE A 128 -11.97 22.29 9.54
CA PHE A 128 -10.94 21.32 9.20
C PHE A 128 -9.97 21.87 8.16
N SER A 129 -8.67 21.70 8.39
CA SER A 129 -7.62 21.99 7.43
C SER A 129 -6.44 21.02 7.58
N MET A 130 -5.77 20.71 6.47
CA MET A 130 -4.55 19.89 6.52
C MET A 130 -3.30 20.77 6.42
N PRO A 131 -2.26 20.50 7.23
CA PRO A 131 -0.97 21.16 7.11
C PRO A 131 -0.36 21.01 5.71
N LYS A 132 0.43 22.00 5.29
CA LYS A 132 1.12 21.99 3.99
C LYS A 132 2.15 20.86 3.89
N PHE A 133 2.42 20.43 2.66
CA PHE A 133 3.49 19.49 2.33
C PHE A 133 4.85 20.03 2.77
N ASN A 134 5.72 19.16 3.28
CA ASN A 134 7.09 19.50 3.67
C ASN A 134 8.16 18.66 2.94
N GLY A 135 7.82 18.06 1.80
CA GLY A 135 8.72 17.18 1.06
C GLY A 135 8.59 15.69 1.42
N ILE A 136 7.86 15.35 2.49
CA ILE A 136 7.67 13.96 2.93
C ILE A 136 6.21 13.55 2.75
N PRO A 137 5.92 12.50 1.93
CA PRO A 137 4.61 11.86 1.86
C PRO A 137 4.03 11.59 3.24
N SER A 138 2.78 12.01 3.47
CA SER A 138 2.20 11.96 4.81
C SER A 138 0.70 11.89 4.74
N SER A 139 0.11 10.95 5.48
CA SER A 139 -1.33 10.79 5.51
C SER A 139 -2.07 11.95 6.20
N VAL A 140 -1.36 12.76 6.98
CA VAL A 140 -1.90 13.89 7.74
C VAL A 140 -1.54 15.26 7.13
N ARG A 141 -0.76 15.30 6.05
CA ARG A 141 -0.40 16.54 5.35
C ARG A 141 -0.87 16.54 3.91
N HIS A 142 -1.06 17.73 3.38
CA HIS A 142 -1.45 17.92 2.00
C HIS A 142 -0.33 17.48 1.06
N SER A 143 -0.66 16.76 -0.01
CA SER A 143 0.31 16.32 -1.04
C SER A 143 -0.12 16.66 -2.48
N ALA A 144 -1.35 17.14 -2.67
CA ALA A 144 -1.88 17.46 -4.00
C ALA A 144 -1.12 18.62 -4.67
N THR A 145 -0.76 18.40 -5.93
CA THR A 145 -0.28 19.46 -6.84
C THR A 145 -1.43 20.41 -7.23
N PRO A 146 -1.14 21.61 -7.76
CA PRO A 146 -2.19 22.50 -8.29
C PRO A 146 -3.09 21.83 -9.33
N ALA A 147 -2.51 21.05 -10.25
CA ALA A 147 -3.25 20.29 -11.25
C ALA A 147 -4.17 19.24 -10.60
N THR A 148 -3.68 18.53 -9.58
CA THR A 148 -4.46 17.55 -8.81
C THR A 148 -5.63 18.21 -8.10
N LYS A 149 -5.45 19.41 -7.53
CA LYS A 149 -6.53 20.17 -6.89
C LYS A 149 -7.60 20.58 -7.90
N ALA A 150 -7.19 21.14 -9.04
CA ALA A 150 -8.10 21.52 -10.11
C ALA A 150 -8.87 20.32 -10.67
N TRP A 151 -8.22 19.16 -10.76
CA TRP A 151 -8.87 17.90 -11.12
C TRP A 151 -9.87 17.43 -10.06
N ALA A 152 -9.48 17.45 -8.79
CA ALA A 152 -10.35 17.10 -7.67
C ALA A 152 -11.59 17.99 -7.59
N GLU A 153 -11.50 19.28 -7.93
CA GLU A 153 -12.66 20.17 -7.90
C GLU A 153 -13.77 19.80 -8.89
N LYS A 154 -13.43 19.10 -9.97
CA LYS A 154 -14.39 18.64 -10.99
C LYS A 154 -15.13 17.37 -10.59
N LEU A 155 -14.70 16.70 -9.52
CA LEU A 155 -15.20 15.39 -9.11
C LEU A 155 -15.88 15.45 -7.75
N SER A 156 -16.86 14.58 -7.55
CA SER A 156 -17.43 14.29 -6.25
C SER A 156 -16.45 13.48 -5.39
N MET A 157 -16.67 13.48 -4.07
CA MET A 157 -15.92 12.59 -3.17
C MET A 157 -16.14 11.12 -3.53
N LYS A 158 -17.36 10.76 -4.00
CA LYS A 158 -17.70 9.39 -4.40
C LYS A 158 -16.83 8.91 -5.55
N GLU A 159 -16.76 9.67 -6.64
CA GLU A 159 -15.94 9.35 -7.81
C GLU A 159 -14.46 9.22 -7.44
N LEU A 160 -13.96 10.15 -6.61
CA LEU A 160 -12.56 10.10 -6.15
C LEU A 160 -12.29 8.83 -5.32
N VAL A 161 -13.20 8.46 -4.43
CA VAL A 161 -13.04 7.25 -3.60
C VAL A 161 -13.15 5.97 -4.45
N GLU A 162 -14.05 5.89 -5.42
CA GLU A 162 -14.12 4.78 -6.39
C GLU A 162 -12.81 4.63 -7.18
N MET A 163 -12.25 5.75 -7.65
CA MET A 163 -10.98 5.76 -8.36
C MET A 163 -9.79 5.39 -7.46
N TRP A 164 -9.87 5.70 -6.17
CA TRP A 164 -8.90 5.27 -5.16
C TRP A 164 -9.02 3.76 -4.89
N GLU A 165 -10.23 3.24 -4.75
CA GLU A 165 -10.52 1.82 -4.50
C GLU A 165 -9.98 0.94 -5.62
N ARG A 166 -10.24 1.29 -6.89
CA ARG A 166 -9.73 0.55 -8.06
C ARG A 166 -8.20 0.44 -8.05
N ARG A 167 -7.52 1.51 -7.64
CA ARG A 167 -6.06 1.53 -7.49
C ARG A 167 -5.61 0.69 -6.30
N ASN A 168 -6.36 0.73 -5.20
CA ASN A 168 -6.09 -0.10 -4.02
C ASN A 168 -6.29 -1.60 -4.32
N HIS A 169 -7.20 -1.96 -5.23
CA HIS A 169 -7.32 -3.34 -5.71
C HIS A 169 -6.02 -3.85 -6.35
N GLY A 170 -5.34 -3.03 -7.13
CA GLY A 170 -4.02 -3.39 -7.67
C GLY A 170 -3.00 -3.72 -6.58
N ARG A 171 -3.06 -3.05 -5.42
CA ARG A 171 -2.08 -3.25 -4.33
C ARG A 171 -2.23 -4.62 -3.65
N TRP A 172 -3.46 -5.09 -3.41
CA TRP A 172 -3.63 -6.43 -2.82
C TRP A 172 -3.22 -7.53 -3.81
N VAL A 173 -3.45 -7.33 -5.12
CA VAL A 173 -2.98 -8.27 -6.16
C VAL A 173 -1.46 -8.34 -6.18
N VAL A 174 -0.78 -7.19 -6.20
CA VAL A 174 0.69 -7.12 -6.16
C VAL A 174 1.25 -7.84 -4.94
N SER A 175 0.68 -7.62 -3.76
CA SER A 175 1.15 -8.30 -2.55
C SER A 175 0.83 -9.79 -2.53
N LEU A 176 -0.30 -10.22 -3.13
CA LEU A 176 -0.61 -11.64 -3.27
C LEU A 176 0.43 -12.32 -4.16
N LEU A 177 0.85 -11.66 -5.24
CA LEU A 177 1.92 -12.16 -6.11
C LEU A 177 3.25 -12.25 -5.37
N ALA A 178 3.58 -11.29 -4.51
CA ALA A 178 4.78 -11.38 -3.67
C ALA A 178 4.74 -12.63 -2.78
N ALA A 179 3.62 -12.87 -2.08
CA ALA A 179 3.43 -14.05 -1.24
C ALA A 179 3.54 -15.36 -2.05
N ALA A 180 2.91 -15.41 -3.22
CA ALA A 180 2.93 -16.59 -4.09
C ALA A 180 4.34 -16.91 -4.61
N VAL A 181 5.08 -15.89 -5.07
CA VAL A 181 6.46 -16.06 -5.56
C VAL A 181 7.39 -16.52 -4.43
N SER A 182 7.29 -15.91 -3.24
CA SER A 182 8.08 -16.32 -2.06
C SER A 182 7.73 -17.74 -1.61
N GLY A 183 6.45 -18.12 -1.66
CA GLY A 183 5.99 -19.46 -1.34
C GLY A 183 6.51 -20.49 -2.32
N TYR A 184 6.44 -20.21 -3.63
CA TYR A 184 7.01 -21.07 -4.66
C TYR A 184 8.51 -21.26 -4.48
N ALA A 185 9.25 -20.19 -4.22
CA ALA A 185 10.68 -20.26 -3.94
C ALA A 185 11.03 -21.07 -2.68
N THR A 186 10.13 -21.11 -1.70
CA THR A 186 10.36 -21.82 -0.42
C THR A 186 10.03 -23.30 -0.50
N PHE A 187 8.96 -23.66 -1.23
CA PHE A 187 8.40 -25.01 -1.19
C PHE A 187 8.62 -25.82 -2.47
N CYS A 188 8.99 -25.17 -3.58
CA CYS A 188 9.06 -25.82 -4.89
C CYS A 188 10.43 -25.71 -5.57
N LEU A 189 11.34 -24.88 -5.04
CA LEU A 189 12.73 -24.71 -5.49
C LEU A 189 13.66 -24.95 -4.30
#